data_AF-A0A7I7Q2U4-F1
#
_entry.id   AF-A0A7I7Q2U4-F1
#
_cell.length_a   1.000
_cell.length_b   1.000
_cell.length_c   1.000
_cell.angle_alpha   90.00
_cell.angle_beta   90.00
_cell.angle_gamma   90.00
#
_symmetry.space_group_name_H-M   'P 1'
#
loop_
_entity.id
_entity.type
_entity.pdbx_description
1 polymer ?
#
loop_
_entity_poly.entity_id
_entity_poly.type
_entity_poly.pdbx_seq_one_letter_code
_entity_poly.pdbx_strand_id
1 'polypeptide(L)'
;MREAGLILVADRASVAVPRDIVPLASYADVPIEQLLYDWNWLALFFNRINTAMGKPPLYPFEIPPPVIHKLGFVHKVIRRASLNANAGR
;
A
#
# COMPACT_ATOMS: atom_id res chain seq x y z
N MET A 1 1.05 21.22 -2.24
CA MET A 1 0.29 20.17 -1.53
C MET A 1 1.28 19.47 -0.62
N ARG A 2 1.24 19.72 0.70
CA ARG A 2 2.08 18.96 1.65
C ARG A 2 1.35 17.66 1.89
N GLU A 3 1.76 16.60 1.20
CA GLU A 3 1.31 15.26 1.54
C GLU A 3 1.65 15.04 3.02
N ALA A 4 0.66 14.68 3.83
CA ALA A 4 0.91 14.34 5.22
C ALA A 4 1.77 13.07 5.21
N GLY A 5 3.08 13.23 5.32
CA GLY A 5 4.02 12.12 5.34
C GLY A 5 3.66 11.20 6.51
N LEU A 6 3.46 9.92 6.21
CA LEU A 6 3.22 8.90 7.22
C LEU A 6 4.44 7.99 7.27
N ILE A 7 4.92 7.72 8.48
CA ILE A 7 5.99 6.76 8.72
C ILE A 7 5.51 5.83 9.83
N LEU A 8 5.53 4.52 9.58
CA LEU A 8 5.41 3.53 10.65
C LEU A 8 6.81 3.25 11.18
N VAL A 9 7.08 3.72 12.39
CA VAL A 9 8.37 3.49 13.06
C VAL A 9 8.35 2.09 13.67
N ALA A 10 9.30 1.24 13.28
CA ALA A 10 9.31 -0.17 13.63
C ALA A 10 9.41 -0.41 15.15
N ASP A 11 10.23 0.39 15.85
CA ASP A 11 10.43 0.27 17.29
C ASP A 11 9.21 0.68 18.13
N ARG A 12 8.24 1.36 17.52
CA ARG A 12 6.97 1.77 18.16
C ARG A 12 5.79 0.90 17.75
N ALA A 13 5.98 -0.03 16.83
CA ALA A 13 4.93 -0.94 16.42
C ALA A 13 4.74 -2.05 17.46
N SER A 14 3.50 -2.36 17.81
CA SER A 14 3.18 -3.48 18.70
C SER A 14 3.36 -4.86 18.04
N VAL A 15 3.76 -4.87 16.77
CA VAL A 15 4.03 -6.07 15.97
C VAL A 15 5.44 -5.94 15.40
N ALA A 16 6.12 -7.06 15.21
CA ALA A 16 7.47 -7.04 14.66
C ALA A 16 7.45 -6.54 13.20
N VAL A 17 8.05 -5.37 12.98
CA VAL A 17 8.28 -4.80 11.65
C VAL A 17 9.78 -4.78 11.42
N PRO A 18 10.31 -5.33 10.31
CA PRO A 18 11.75 -5.46 10.11
C PRO A 18 12.47 -4.11 9.92
N ARG A 19 11.74 -3.05 9.56
CA ARG A 19 12.24 -1.70 9.30
C ARG A 19 11.11 -0.69 9.34
N ASP A 20 11.47 0.59 9.39
CA ASP A 20 10.49 1.67 9.20
C ASP A 20 9.81 1.55 7.83
N ILE A 21 8.50 1.76 7.83
CA ILE A 21 7.67 1.76 6.63
C ILE A 21 7.40 3.20 6.24
N VAL A 22 7.87 3.56 5.05
CA VAL A 22 7.72 4.88 4.45
C VAL A 22 6.98 4.68 3.12
N PRO A 23 5.64 4.80 3.10
CA PRO A 23 4.85 4.69 1.88
C PRO A 23 5.33 5.68 0.83
N LEU A 24 5.39 5.22 -0.43
CA LEU A 24 5.77 6.07 -1.55
C LEU A 24 4.64 7.02 -1.93
N ALA A 25 4.99 8.20 -2.41
CA ALA A 25 4.04 9.14 -3.03
C ALA A 25 3.45 8.57 -4.34
N SER A 26 4.20 7.70 -5.02
CA SER A 26 3.74 7.00 -6.22
C SER A 26 4.33 5.59 -6.28
N TYR A 27 3.51 4.64 -6.71
CA TYR A 27 3.89 3.26 -6.95
C TYR A 27 3.97 2.91 -8.44
N ALA A 28 3.86 3.90 -9.33
CA ALA A 28 3.83 3.70 -10.77
C ALA A 28 5.08 2.96 -11.28
N ASP A 29 6.24 3.25 -10.68
CA ASP A 29 7.53 2.76 -11.15
C ASP A 29 8.11 1.58 -10.37
N VAL A 30 7.41 1.10 -9.34
CA VAL A 30 7.85 -0.02 -8.49
C VAL A 30 7.02 -1.30 -8.72
N PRO A 31 7.52 -2.48 -8.30
CA PRO A 31 6.74 -3.71 -8.31
C PRO A 31 5.48 -3.60 -7.43
N ILE A 32 4.42 -4.36 -7.77
CA ILE A 32 3.16 -4.33 -7.01
C ILE A 32 3.34 -4.76 -5.56
N GLU A 33 4.34 -5.59 -5.30
CA GLU A 33 4.66 -6.15 -4.00
C GLU A 33 5.01 -5.04 -2.99
N GLN A 34 5.67 -3.97 -3.45
CA GLN A 34 5.96 -2.82 -2.59
C GLN A 34 4.68 -2.05 -2.22
N LEU A 35 3.77 -1.86 -3.18
CA LEU A 35 2.46 -1.25 -2.92
C LEU A 35 1.66 -2.09 -1.91
N LEU A 36 1.57 -3.40 -2.13
CA LEU A 36 0.80 -4.30 -1.26
C LEU A 36 1.40 -4.39 0.14
N TYR A 37 2.73 -4.34 0.24
CA TYR A 37 3.43 -4.30 1.52
C TYR A 37 3.11 -3.02 2.29
N ASP A 38 3.22 -1.85 1.65
CA ASP A 38 2.91 -0.57 2.30
C ASP A 38 1.41 -0.45 2.62
N TRP A 39 0.54 -0.94 1.74
CA TRP A 39 -0.92 -1.03 1.94
C TRP A 39 -1.28 -1.81 3.21
N ASN A 40 -0.61 -2.94 3.47
CA ASN A 40 -0.88 -3.76 4.65
C ASN A 40 -0.73 -2.96 5.95
N TRP A 41 0.35 -2.17 6.04
CA TRP A 41 0.62 -1.32 7.21
C TRP A 41 -0.34 -0.14 7.32
N LEU A 42 -0.67 0.48 6.18
CA LEU A 42 -1.66 1.56 6.12
C LEU A 42 -3.05 1.09 6.55
N ALA A 43 -3.50 -0.06 6.05
CA ALA A 43 -4.78 -0.65 6.42
C ALA A 43 -4.87 -0.91 7.93
N LEU A 44 -3.81 -1.47 8.52
CA LEU A 44 -3.71 -1.67 9.97
C LEU A 44 -3.84 -0.34 10.74
N PHE A 45 -3.13 0.70 10.28
CA PHE A 45 -3.19 2.02 10.91
C PHE A 45 -4.59 2.64 10.84
N PHE A 46 -5.24 2.60 9.68
CA PHE A 46 -6.62 3.09 9.53
C PHE A 46 -7.62 2.29 10.37
N ASN A 47 -7.45 0.98 10.48
CA ASN A 47 -8.25 0.14 11.35
C ASN A 47 -8.12 0.60 12.81
N ARG A 48 -6.90 0.85 13.30
CA ARG A 48 -6.67 1.35 14.67
C ARG A 48 -7.29 2.72 14.91
N ILE A 49 -7.19 3.64 13.95
CA ILE A 49 -7.85 4.95 14.04
C ILE A 49 -9.36 4.79 14.18
N ASN A 50 -9.99 3.98 13.32
CA ASN A 50 -11.43 3.76 13.39
C ASN A 50 -11.86 3.14 14.72
N THR A 51 -11.15 2.11 15.18
CA THR A 51 -11.45 1.47 16.46
C THR A 51 -11.28 2.41 17.65
N ALA A 52 -10.26 3.28 17.63
CA ALA A 52 -10.07 4.30 18.67
C ALA A 52 -11.22 5.33 18.72
N MET A 53 -11.91 5.54 17.60
CA MET A 53 -13.12 6.38 17.53
C MET A 53 -14.42 5.59 17.81
N GLY A 54 -14.34 4.33 18.26
CA GLY A 54 -15.49 3.47 18.49
C GLY A 54 -16.19 3.00 17.21
N LYS A 55 -15.55 3.13 16.05
CA LYS A 55 -16.08 2.68 14.75
C LYS A 55 -15.54 1.29 14.39
N PRO A 56 -16.26 0.51 13.57
CA PRO A 56 -15.74 -0.72 12.99
C PRO A 56 -14.45 -0.47 12.19
N PRO A 57 -13.54 -1.46 12.09
CA PRO A 57 -12.35 -1.35 11.26
C PRO A 57 -12.73 -1.03 9.80
N LEU A 58 -11.94 -0.17 9.14
CA LEU A 58 -12.22 0.28 7.77
C LEU A 58 -11.94 -0.82 6.73
N TYR A 59 -10.91 -1.61 6.98
CA TYR A 59 -10.42 -2.70 6.14
C TYR A 59 -10.34 -3.99 6.96
N PRO A 60 -11.48 -4.61 7.33
CA PRO A 60 -11.52 -5.81 8.17
C PRO A 60 -11.27 -7.09 7.35
N PHE A 61 -10.28 -7.08 6.46
CA PHE A 61 -9.96 -8.20 5.58
C PHE A 61 -8.48 -8.26 5.23
N GLU A 62 -8.01 -9.46 4.90
CA GLU A 62 -6.72 -9.69 4.27
C GLU A 62 -6.91 -9.85 2.77
N ILE A 63 -5.89 -9.51 1.97
CA ILE A 63 -5.91 -9.72 0.52
C ILE A 63 -5.50 -11.17 0.22
N PRO A 64 -6.39 -12.02 -0.30
CA PRO A 64 -6.04 -13.42 -0.57
C PRO A 64 -4.99 -13.55 -1.68
N PRO A 65 -4.15 -14.61 -1.69
CA PRO A 65 -3.12 -14.80 -2.70
C PRO A 65 -3.62 -14.73 -4.17
N PRO A 66 -4.79 -15.29 -4.55
CA PRO A 66 -5.32 -15.12 -5.91
C PRO A 66 -5.60 -13.65 -6.30
N VAL A 67 -6.00 -12.83 -5.33
CA VAL A 67 -6.25 -11.39 -5.54
C VAL A 67 -4.92 -10.66 -5.69
N ILE A 68 -3.91 -10.99 -4.89
CA ILE A 68 -2.54 -10.47 -5.03
C ILE A 68 -2.01 -10.72 -6.45
N HIS A 69 -2.14 -11.95 -6.96
CA HIS A 69 -1.72 -12.30 -8.32
C HIS A 69 -2.46 -11.49 -9.39
N LYS A 70 -3.78 -11.32 -9.24
CA LYS A 70 -4.57 -10.51 -10.15
C LYS A 70 -4.14 -9.05 -10.14
N LEU A 71 -3.91 -8.47 -8.96
CA LEU A 71 -3.43 -7.09 -8.83
C LEU A 71 -2.06 -6.92 -9.49
N GLY A 72 -1.15 -7.89 -9.35
CA GLY A 72 0.14 -7.88 -10.04
C GLY A 72 0.01 -7.94 -11.56
N PHE A 73 -0.92 -8.75 -12.08
CA PHE A 73 -1.23 -8.75 -13.51
C PHE A 73 -1.74 -7.38 -13.98
N VAL A 74 -2.72 -6.80 -13.27
CA VAL A 74 -3.29 -5.48 -13.61
C VAL A 74 -2.20 -4.40 -13.59
N HIS A 75 -1.34 -4.38 -12.56
CA HIS A 75 -0.23 -3.43 -12.45
C HIS A 75 0.71 -3.51 -13.65
N LYS A 76 1.10 -4.72 -14.05
CA LYS A 76 1.94 -4.95 -15.22
C LYS A 76 1.29 -4.46 -16.51
N VAL A 77 -0.01 -4.69 -16.69
CA VAL A 77 -0.76 -4.23 -17.87
C VAL A 77 -0.80 -2.70 -17.94
N ILE A 78 -1.15 -2.04 -16.83
CA ILE A 78 -1.25 -0.57 -16.77
C ILE A 78 0.12 0.07 -17.02
N ARG A 79 1.19 -0.45 -16.41
CA ARG A 79 2.56 0.07 -16.64
C ARG A 79 2.97 -0.04 -18.09
N ARG A 80 2.71 -1.17 -18.74
CA ARG A 80 3.00 -1.35 -20.18
C ARG A 80 2.20 -0.37 -21.05
N ALA A 81 0.91 -0.21 -20.76
CA ALA A 81 0.07 0.73 -21.51
C ALA A 81 0.56 2.18 -21.35
N SER A 82 0.95 2.58 -20.14
CA SER A 82 1.50 3.91 -19.88
C SER A 82 2.83 4.15 -20.60
N LEU A 83 3.74 3.17 -20.58
CA LEU A 83 5.00 3.26 -21.32
C LEU A 83 4.77 3.41 -22.83
N ASN A 84 3.83 2.64 -23.40
CA ASN A 84 3.50 2.72 -24.82
C ASN A 84 2.88 4.07 -25.19
N ALA A 85 1.99 4.61 -24.35
CA ALA A 85 1.39 5.91 -24.56
C ALA A 85 2.42 7.05 -24.52
N ASN A 86 3.44 6.94 -23.65
CA ASN A 86 4.52 7.91 -23.55
C ASN A 86 5.52 7.80 -24.71
N ALA A 87 5.73 6.61 -25.28
CA ALA A 87 6.63 6.40 -26.43
C ALA A 87 6.03 6.86 -27.77
N GLY A 88 4.71 6.96 -27.86
CA GLY A 88 4.00 7.50 -29.04
C GLY A 88 3.76 9.01 -29.01
N ARG A 89 4.24 9.69 -27.96
CA ARG A 89 4.23 11.16 -27.82
C ARG A 89 5.61 11.72 -28.16
#